data_AF-A0A2Z6ZWP1-F1
#
_entry.id   AF-A0A2Z6ZWP1-F1
#
_cell.length_a   1.000
_cell.length_b   1.000
_cell.length_c   1.000
_cell.angle_alpha   90.00
_cell.angle_beta   90.00
_cell.angle_gamma   90.00
#
_symmetry.space_group_name_H-M   'P 1'
#
loop_
_entity.id
_entity.type
_entity.pdbx_description
1 polymer ?
#
loop_
_entity_poly.entity_id
_entity_poly.type
_entity_poly.pdbx_seq_one_letter_code
_entity_poly.pdbx_strand_id
1 'polypeptide(L)'
;MSSIKNSLAAILNCNKFTGLNYQDWLRNLKIVLASEKLLYTLEKTPPKEAPADASPEELAKLDKWWDDELKARCYVIASMSKEMQRI
;
A
#
# COMPACT_ATOMS: atom_id res chain seq x y z
N MET A 1 -3.29 0.61 -27.07
CA MET A 1 -3.88 1.19 -25.84
C MET A 1 -2.78 1.30 -24.81
N SER A 2 -2.26 2.50 -24.55
CA SER A 2 -1.30 2.71 -23.46
C SER A 2 -2.06 2.49 -22.16
N SER A 3 -1.86 1.34 -21.51
CA SER A 3 -2.21 1.17 -20.11
C SER A 3 -1.63 2.38 -19.39
N ILE A 4 -2.49 3.19 -18.76
CA ILE A 4 -2.05 4.30 -17.93
C ILE A 4 -1.26 3.64 -16.82
N LYS A 5 0.06 3.53 -17.02
CA LYS A 5 1.01 3.20 -15.96
C LYS A 5 0.74 4.25 -14.91
N ASN A 6 0.14 3.80 -13.82
CA ASN A 6 -0.35 4.57 -12.69
C ASN A 6 0.55 5.80 -12.47
N SER A 7 0.18 6.95 -13.05
CA SER A 7 1.10 8.06 -13.28
C SER A 7 1.58 8.67 -11.97
N LEU A 8 0.75 8.55 -10.94
CA LEU A 8 1.06 8.89 -9.56
C LEU A 8 2.06 7.94 -8.91
N ALA A 9 2.01 6.63 -9.22
CA ALA A 9 2.97 5.67 -8.67
C ALA A 9 4.41 5.95 -9.13
N ALA A 10 4.60 6.63 -10.27
CA ALA A 10 5.93 7.07 -10.72
C ALA A 10 6.60 8.01 -9.71
N ILE A 11 5.83 8.79 -8.93
CA ILE A 11 6.35 9.68 -7.88
C ILE A 11 7.15 8.88 -6.85
N LEU A 12 6.71 7.67 -6.50
CA LEU A 12 7.40 6.81 -5.54
C LEU A 12 8.74 6.31 -6.08
N ASN A 13 8.85 6.08 -7.39
CA ASN A 13 10.11 5.69 -8.00
C ASN A 13 11.10 6.85 -8.13
N CYS A 14 10.60 8.07 -8.35
CA CYS A 14 11.44 9.27 -8.41
C CYS A 14 11.88 9.78 -7.04
N ASN A 15 11.08 9.51 -5.99
CA ASN A 15 11.30 10.02 -4.64
C ASN A 15 11.41 8.86 -3.64
N LYS A 16 12.33 7.92 -3.93
CA LYS A 16 12.51 6.74 -3.08
C LYS A 16 12.89 7.10 -1.65
N PHE A 17 12.48 6.29 -0.70
CA PHE A 17 12.92 6.42 0.68
C PHE A 17 14.41 6.06 0.79
N THR A 18 15.20 6.98 1.34
CA THR A 18 16.65 6.83 1.55
C THR A 18 17.04 6.85 3.03
N GLY A 19 16.07 6.89 3.94
CA GLY A 19 16.30 7.09 5.38
C GLY A 19 16.30 8.56 5.79
N LEU A 20 16.80 9.47 4.95
CA LEU A 20 16.91 10.90 5.26
C LEU A 20 15.65 11.71 4.92
N ASN A 21 14.79 11.20 4.04
CA ASN A 21 13.65 11.92 3.47
C ASN A 21 12.29 11.38 3.93
N TYR A 22 12.19 10.90 5.18
CA TYR A 22 10.99 10.20 5.67
C TYR A 22 9.68 10.99 5.49
N GLN A 23 9.66 12.28 5.83
CA GLN A 23 8.44 13.09 5.75
C GLN A 23 7.95 13.27 4.31
N ASP A 24 8.85 13.56 3.38
CA ASP A 24 8.52 13.73 1.96
C ASP A 24 8.11 12.41 1.33
N TRP A 25 8.84 11.34 1.63
CA TRP A 25 8.48 9.99 1.20
C TRP A 25 7.10 9.57 1.71
N LEU A 26 6.81 9.77 3.01
CA LEU A 26 5.53 9.42 3.61
C LEU A 26 4.39 10.22 2.98
N ARG A 27 4.60 11.52 2.70
CA ARG A 27 3.62 12.35 1.99
C ARG A 27 3.33 11.79 0.60
N ASN A 28 4.36 11.45 -0.17
CA ASN A 28 4.21 10.88 -1.50
C ASN A 28 3.50 9.50 -1.47
N LEU A 29 3.85 8.66 -0.50
CA LEU A 29 3.19 7.37 -0.27
C LEU A 29 1.70 7.56 0.03
N LYS A 30 1.35 8.47 0.95
CA LYS A 30 -0.06 8.76 1.28
C LYS A 30 -0.86 9.24 0.08
N ILE A 31 -0.28 10.07 -0.80
CA ILE A 31 -0.93 10.53 -2.03
C ILE A 31 -1.26 9.35 -2.95
N VAL A 32 -0.30 8.46 -3.18
CA VAL A 32 -0.50 7.29 -4.05
C VAL A 32 -1.52 6.32 -3.44
N LEU A 33 -1.40 6.00 -2.16
CA LEU A 33 -2.36 5.12 -1.48
C LEU A 33 -3.77 5.73 -1.45
N ALA A 34 -3.91 7.04 -1.27
CA ALA A 34 -5.21 7.71 -1.34
C ALA A 34 -5.83 7.60 -2.75
N SER A 35 -5.03 7.76 -3.80
CA SER A 35 -5.51 7.63 -5.19
C SER A 35 -6.00 6.21 -5.51
N GLU A 36 -5.43 5.21 -4.85
CA GLU A 36 -5.80 3.80 -4.96
C GLU A 36 -6.91 3.38 -3.97
N LYS A 37 -7.41 4.31 -3.14
CA LYS A 37 -8.36 4.04 -2.03
C LYS A 37 -7.81 3.08 -0.96
N LEU A 38 -6.49 3.02 -0.82
CA LEU A 38 -5.77 2.16 0.13
C LEU A 38 -5.32 2.90 1.39
N LEU A 39 -5.55 4.21 1.52
CA LEU A 39 -5.00 5.00 2.64
C LEU A 39 -5.37 4.42 4.02
N TYR A 40 -6.55 3.82 4.13
CA TYR A 40 -7.06 3.23 5.37
C TYR A 40 -6.21 2.05 5.88
N THR A 41 -5.43 1.39 5.01
CA THR A 41 -4.57 0.26 5.39
C THR A 41 -3.34 0.70 6.19
N LEU A 42 -3.00 2.00 6.19
CA LEU A 42 -1.96 2.55 7.07
C LEU A 42 -2.42 2.69 8.52
N GLU A 43 -3.73 2.85 8.74
CA GLU A 43 -4.30 3.10 10.06
C GLU A 43 -4.88 1.82 10.67
N LYS A 44 -5.30 0.88 9.82
CA LYS A 44 -5.99 -0.34 10.24
C LYS A 44 -5.38 -1.56 9.57
N THR A 45 -5.18 -2.60 10.36
CA THR A 45 -4.74 -3.91 9.91
C THR A 45 -5.95 -4.84 9.88
N PRO A 46 -6.15 -5.62 8.81
CA PRO A 46 -7.17 -6.67 8.83
C PRO A 46 -6.83 -7.72 9.92
N PRO A 47 -7.83 -8.44 10.44
CA PRO A 47 -7.57 -9.56 11.33
C PRO A 47 -6.71 -10.62 10.62
N LYS A 48 -5.91 -11.37 11.40
CA LYS A 48 -5.02 -12.41 10.84
C LYS A 48 -5.80 -13.59 10.26
N GLU A 49 -6.99 -13.84 10.80
CA GLU A 49 -7.86 -14.96 10.46
C GLU A 49 -9.29 -14.46 10.36
N ALA A 50 -10.11 -15.13 9.55
CA ALA A 50 -11.52 -14.85 9.46
C ALA A 50 -12.26 -15.31 10.73
N PRO A 51 -13.27 -14.57 11.21
CA PRO A 51 -14.17 -15.06 12.25
C PRO A 51 -14.85 -16.37 11.81
N ALA A 52 -15.02 -17.31 12.74
CA ALA A 52 -15.60 -18.63 12.45
C ALA A 52 -17.07 -18.55 12.00
N ASP A 53 -17.76 -17.49 12.39
CA ASP A 53 -19.17 -17.20 12.12
C ASP A 53 -19.39 -16.14 11.03
N ALA A 54 -18.34 -15.74 10.32
CA ALA A 54 -18.42 -14.72 9.28
C ALA A 54 -19.37 -15.16 8.15
N SER A 55 -20.28 -14.26 7.78
CA SER A 55 -21.12 -14.42 6.59
C SER A 55 -20.29 -14.39 5.29
N PRO A 56 -20.78 -14.95 4.18
CA PRO A 56 -20.12 -14.86 2.88
C PRO A 56 -19.77 -13.42 2.48
N GLU A 57 -20.64 -12.45 2.80
CA GLU A 57 -20.41 -11.04 2.52
C GLU A 57 -19.28 -10.43 3.38
N GLU A 58 -19.17 -10.85 4.64
CA GLU A 58 -18.07 -10.45 5.52
C GLU A 58 -16.74 -11.06 5.08
N LEU A 59 -16.75 -12.34 4.67
CA LEU A 59 -15.58 -13.01 4.11
C LEU A 59 -15.08 -12.30 2.85
N ALA A 60 -15.98 -11.93 1.93
CA ALA A 60 -15.60 -11.21 0.71
C ALA A 60 -15.01 -9.81 1.00
N LYS A 61 -15.53 -9.11 2.01
CA LYS A 61 -14.95 -7.83 2.46
C LYS A 61 -13.58 -8.02 3.09
N LEU A 62 -13.40 -9.08 3.87
CA LEU A 62 -12.15 -9.40 4.52
C LEU A 62 -11.06 -9.79 3.51
N ASP A 63 -11.42 -10.62 2.52
CA ASP A 63 -10.53 -11.01 1.42
C ASP A 63 -10.02 -9.79 0.65
N LYS A 64 -10.94 -8.89 0.28
CA LYS A 64 -10.58 -7.61 -0.33
C LYS A 64 -9.65 -6.77 0.55
N TRP A 65 -9.87 -6.76 1.87
CA TRP A 65 -9.02 -5.99 2.77
C TRP A 65 -7.60 -6.59 2.85
N TRP A 66 -7.46 -7.92 2.88
CA TRP A 66 -6.14 -8.56 2.79
C TRP A 66 -5.43 -8.23 1.48
N ASP A 67 -6.14 -8.25 0.35
CA ASP A 67 -5.58 -7.84 -0.95
C ASP A 67 -5.13 -6.37 -0.96
N ASP A 68 -5.97 -5.47 -0.42
CA ASP A 68 -5.66 -4.04 -0.30
C ASP A 68 -4.43 -3.81 0.62
N GLU A 69 -4.31 -4.57 1.72
CA GLU A 69 -3.16 -4.51 2.61
C GLU A 69 -1.89 -5.00 1.91
N LEU A 70 -1.95 -6.14 1.21
CA LEU A 70 -0.82 -6.67 0.44
C LEU A 70 -0.36 -5.65 -0.60
N LYS A 71 -1.30 -5.05 -1.33
CA LYS A 71 -1.00 -4.02 -2.34
C LYS A 71 -0.36 -2.79 -1.71
N ALA A 72 -0.84 -2.31 -0.57
CA ALA A 72 -0.24 -1.18 0.14
C ALA A 72 1.18 -1.50 0.63
N ARG A 73 1.42 -2.71 1.15
CA ARG A 73 2.76 -3.19 1.51
C ARG A 73 3.70 -3.23 0.31
N CYS A 74 3.22 -3.67 -0.87
CA CYS A 74 3.99 -3.62 -2.10
C CYS A 74 4.39 -2.18 -2.46
N TYR A 75 3.50 -1.19 -2.32
CA TYR A 75 3.85 0.22 -2.55
C TYR A 75 4.93 0.72 -1.59
N VAL A 76 4.82 0.39 -0.29
CA VAL A 76 5.83 0.74 0.72
C VAL A 76 7.19 0.18 0.29
N ILE A 77 7.30 -1.13 0.09
CA ILE A 77 8.58 -1.78 -0.23
C ILE A 77 9.13 -1.27 -1.57
N ALA A 78 8.30 -1.18 -2.62
CA ALA A 78 8.75 -0.74 -3.94
C ALA A 78 9.22 0.73 -3.97
N SER A 79 8.71 1.56 -3.06
CA SER A 79 9.10 2.97 -2.91
C SER A 79 10.39 3.17 -2.11
N MET A 80 10.99 2.11 -1.58
CA MET A 80 12.26 2.19 -0.84
C MET A 80 13.46 2.06 -1.78
N SER A 81 14.60 2.65 -1.40
CA SER A 81 15.87 2.40 -2.09
C SER A 81 16.31 0.94 -1.92
N LYS A 82 17.19 0.45 -2.79
CA LYS A 82 17.66 -0.94 -2.72
C LYS A 82 18.39 -1.23 -1.40
N GLU A 83 19.07 -0.22 -0.85
CA GLU A 83 19.74 -0.30 0.44
C GLU A 83 18.72 -0.48 1.57
N MET A 84 17.62 0.29 1.53
CA MET A 84 16.57 0.25 2.55
C MET A 84 15.69 -1.01 2.48
N GLN A 85 15.61 -1.67 1.31
CA GLN A 85 14.86 -2.93 1.13
C GLN A 85 15.57 -4.17 1.69
N ARG A 86 16.88 -4.10 1.94
CA ARG A 86 17.71 -5.23 2.40
C ARG A 86 17.75 -5.39 3.91
N ILE A 87 17.08 -4.48 4.62
CA ILE A 87 16.97 -4.45 6.09
C ILE A 87 15.82 -5.37 6.50
#